data_AF-A0A831VJ84-F1
#
_entry.id   AF-A0A831VJ84-F1
#
_cell.length_a   1.000
_cell.length_b   1.000
_cell.length_c   1.000
_cell.angle_alpha   90.00
_cell.angle_beta   90.00
_cell.angle_gamma   90.00
#
_symmetry.space_group_name_H-M   'P 1'
#
loop_
_entity.id
_entity.type
_entity.pdbx_description
1 polymer ?
#
loop_
_entity_poly.entity_id
_entity_poly.type
_entity_poly.pdbx_seq_one_letter_code
_entity_poly.pdbx_strand_id
1 'polypeptide(L)'
;MYRPSFLITNDFQSPVDSVVFRYAKRWRIENGIAEAVKFFSLNALSSPVLVKVHFDILMTMIAHSLYHFLSRQLRGVEECRASTIFRKFINMKADLAIRDGDIIVKFPRRAHNPIIKAAQLDKEPVPISWLGNRKMLFQFS
;
A
#
# COMPACT_ATOMS: atom_id res chain seq x y z
N MET A 1 6.52 20.85 -25.16
CA MET A 1 7.13 21.86 -24.28
C MET A 1 8.03 21.14 -23.28
N TYR A 2 9.35 21.10 -23.52
CA TYR A 2 10.31 20.48 -22.59
C TYR A 2 10.41 21.36 -21.33
N ARG A 3 10.19 20.79 -20.14
CA ARG A 3 10.52 21.44 -18.87
C ARG A 3 11.84 20.86 -18.37
N PRO A 4 12.95 21.60 -18.40
CA PRO A 4 14.22 21.11 -17.88
C PRO A 4 14.14 20.87 -16.37
N SER A 5 14.72 19.76 -15.91
CA SER A 5 14.83 19.44 -14.49
C SER A 5 16.10 20.07 -13.93
N PHE A 6 15.97 20.81 -12.83
CA PHE A 6 17.10 21.42 -12.13
C PHE A 6 17.32 20.75 -10.78
N LEU A 7 18.58 20.51 -10.42
CA LEU A 7 18.99 19.97 -9.13
C LEU A 7 19.81 21.04 -8.40
N ILE A 8 19.34 21.46 -7.23
CA ILE A 8 20.05 22.39 -6.34
C ILE A 8 20.59 21.59 -5.16
N THR A 9 21.89 21.72 -4.86
CA THR A 9 22.56 21.01 -3.78
C THR A 9 23.50 21.93 -3.01
N ASN A 10 23.61 21.72 -1.70
CA ASN A 10 24.63 22.35 -0.84
C ASN A 10 25.88 21.48 -0.70
N ASP A 11 25.94 20.35 -1.40
CA ASP A 11 27.07 19.42 -1.43
C ASP A 11 28.03 19.82 -2.55
N PHE A 12 29.14 20.45 -2.18
CA PHE A 12 30.18 20.94 -3.11
C PHE A 12 31.36 19.98 -3.28
N GLN A 13 31.42 18.92 -2.48
CA GLN A 13 32.59 18.03 -2.40
C GLN A 13 32.35 16.69 -3.11
N SER A 14 31.11 16.21 -3.14
CA SER A 14 30.80 14.94 -3.78
C SER A 14 30.85 15.03 -5.31
N PRO A 15 31.30 13.95 -5.99
CA PRO A 15 31.18 13.82 -7.44
C PRO A 15 29.73 13.98 -7.94
N VAL A 16 29.57 14.62 -9.10
CA VAL A 16 28.25 14.96 -9.68
C VAL A 16 27.38 13.73 -9.91
N ASP A 17 27.95 12.64 -10.41
CA ASP A 17 27.28 11.35 -10.62
C ASP A 17 26.70 10.78 -9.33
N SER A 18 27.43 10.90 -8.22
CA SER A 18 26.98 10.48 -6.88
C SER A 18 25.79 11.31 -6.39
N VAL A 19 25.84 12.63 -6.60
CA VAL A 19 24.75 13.56 -6.25
C VAL A 19 23.50 13.26 -7.07
N VAL A 20 23.63 13.05 -8.38
CA VAL A 20 22.52 12.70 -9.28
C VAL A 20 21.91 11.35 -8.88
N PHE A 21 22.72 10.35 -8.57
CA PHE A 21 22.23 9.03 -8.18
C PHE A 21 21.50 9.05 -6.83
N ARG A 22 22.01 9.81 -5.84
CA ARG A 22 21.31 10.06 -4.58
C ARG A 22 19.98 10.76 -4.80
N TYR A 23 19.93 11.76 -5.67
CA TYR A 23 18.70 12.47 -5.99
C TYR A 23 17.68 11.58 -6.70
N ALA A 24 18.11 10.74 -7.65
CA ALA A 24 17.23 9.76 -8.30
C ALA A 24 16.59 8.78 -7.29
N LYS A 25 17.35 8.32 -6.29
CA LYS A 25 16.82 7.52 -5.19
C LYS A 25 15.82 8.29 -4.33
N ARG A 26 16.11 9.54 -3.99
CA ARG A 26 15.22 10.41 -3.21
C ARG A 26 13.92 10.73 -3.95
N TRP A 27 14.00 10.95 -5.26
CA TRP A 27 12.84 11.15 -6.13
C TRP A 27 11.87 9.96 -6.08
N ARG A 28 12.38 8.73 -5.95
CA ARG A 28 11.53 7.54 -5.78
C ARG A 28 10.76 7.57 -4.45
N ILE A 29 11.39 8.06 -3.38
CA ILE A 29 10.75 8.25 -2.07
C ILE A 29 9.69 9.37 -2.15
N GLU A 30 10.04 10.52 -2.74
CA GLU A 30 9.14 11.67 -2.89
C GLU A 30 7.90 11.34 -3.74
N ASN A 31 8.08 10.57 -4.82
CA ASN A 31 6.96 10.05 -5.59
C ASN A 31 6.09 9.06 -4.80
N GLY A 32 6.70 8.23 -3.95
CA GLY A 32 5.96 7.34 -3.05
C GLY A 32 5.09 8.11 -2.05
N ILE A 33 5.64 9.18 -1.47
CA ILE A 33 4.90 10.08 -0.57
C ILE A 33 3.76 10.78 -1.32
N ALA A 34 4.04 11.38 -2.49
CA ALA A 34 3.03 12.08 -3.29
C ALA A 34 1.89 11.14 -3.72
N GLU A 35 2.20 9.88 -4.00
CA GLU A 35 1.20 8.87 -4.30
C GLU A 35 0.37 8.50 -3.07
N ALA A 36 0.99 8.28 -1.92
CA ALA A 36 0.26 8.00 -0.69
C ALA A 36 -0.71 9.15 -0.38
N VAL A 37 -0.25 10.41 -0.47
CA VAL A 37 -1.10 11.61 -0.32
C VAL A 37 -2.28 11.59 -1.28
N LYS A 38 -2.05 11.28 -2.56
CA LYS A 38 -3.09 11.28 -3.60
C LYS A 38 -4.08 10.12 -3.46
N PHE A 39 -3.59 8.93 -3.11
CA PHE A 39 -4.41 7.72 -3.01
C PHE A 39 -5.23 7.67 -1.72
N PHE A 40 -4.67 8.17 -0.61
CA PHE A 40 -5.37 8.26 0.68
C PHE A 40 -6.13 9.58 0.87
N SER A 41 -6.29 10.38 -0.19
CA SER A 41 -7.12 11.59 -0.22
C SER A 41 -6.79 12.64 0.86
N LEU A 42 -5.50 12.84 1.13
CA LEU A 42 -5.02 13.85 2.11
C LEU A 42 -5.37 15.30 1.73
N ASN A 43 -5.76 15.57 0.48
CA ASN A 43 -6.20 16.88 0.02
C ASN A 43 -7.72 17.12 0.15
N ALA A 44 -8.50 16.16 0.65
CA ALA A 44 -9.92 16.34 0.93
C ALA A 44 -10.16 16.99 2.30
N LEU A 45 -9.37 18.03 2.64
CA LEU A 45 -9.49 18.81 3.86
C LEU A 45 -10.83 19.56 3.87
N SER A 46 -11.81 19.04 4.61
CA SER A 46 -13.03 19.79 4.97
C SER A 46 -12.92 20.47 6.35
N SER A 47 -11.75 20.46 7.03
CA SER A 47 -11.65 21.06 8.37
C SER A 47 -10.30 21.75 8.63
N PRO A 48 -10.31 22.99 9.15
CA PRO A 48 -9.10 23.79 9.41
C PRO A 48 -8.40 23.45 10.74
N VAL A 49 -8.78 22.37 11.44
CA VAL A 49 -8.22 22.01 12.75
C VAL A 49 -6.89 21.25 12.57
N LEU A 50 -5.80 21.86 13.06
CA LEU A 50 -4.41 21.35 12.96
C LEU A 50 -4.25 19.88 13.38
N VAL A 51 -4.99 19.44 14.41
CA VAL A 51 -4.96 18.05 14.91
C VAL A 51 -5.42 17.05 13.86
N LYS A 52 -6.42 17.41 13.03
CA LYS A 52 -6.95 16.54 11.98
C LYS A 52 -5.93 16.36 10.85
N VAL A 53 -5.20 17.41 10.50
CA VAL A 53 -4.13 17.36 9.49
C VAL A 53 -3.01 16.40 9.90
N HIS A 54 -2.53 16.50 11.15
CA HIS A 54 -1.50 15.59 11.64
C HIS A 54 -1.99 14.14 11.68
N PHE A 55 -3.24 13.92 12.07
CA PHE A 55 -3.84 12.59 12.06
C PHE A 55 -3.92 11.99 10.65
N ASP A 56 -4.35 12.77 9.65
CA ASP A 56 -4.45 12.30 8.27
C ASP A 56 -3.08 11.92 7.67
N ILE A 57 -2.03 12.68 8.03
CA ILE A 57 -0.64 12.36 7.65
C ILE A 57 -0.20 11.05 8.31
N LEU A 58 -0.44 10.88 9.61
CA LEU A 58 -0.12 9.65 10.35
C LEU A 58 -0.85 8.44 9.74
N MET A 59 -2.16 8.56 9.51
CA MET A 59 -2.96 7.49 8.90
C MET A 59 -2.47 7.12 7.51
N THR A 60 -2.04 8.11 6.72
CA THR A 60 -1.46 7.86 5.40
C THR A 60 -0.13 7.11 5.47
N MET A 61 0.75 7.47 6.41
CA MET A 61 2.01 6.76 6.61
C MET A 61 1.78 5.32 7.09
N ILE A 62 0.83 5.11 8.00
CA ILE A 62 0.41 3.77 8.44
C ILE A 62 -0.09 2.97 7.24
N ALA A 63 -1.01 3.55 6.46
CA ALA A 63 -1.56 2.88 5.29
C ALA A 63 -0.46 2.54 4.28
N HIS A 64 0.42 3.48 3.93
CA HIS A 64 1.56 3.22 3.05
C HIS A 64 2.43 2.06 3.54
N SER A 65 2.70 2.01 4.85
CA SER A 65 3.48 0.93 5.47
C SER A 65 2.77 -0.43 5.39
N LEU A 66 1.45 -0.47 5.62
CA LEU A 66 0.64 -1.68 5.47
C LEU A 66 0.62 -2.19 4.02
N TYR A 67 0.46 -1.30 3.04
CA TYR A 67 0.52 -1.66 1.63
C TYR A 67 1.91 -2.14 1.21
N HIS A 68 2.96 -1.52 1.74
CA HIS A 68 4.33 -1.98 1.50
C HIS A 68 4.57 -3.38 2.11
N PHE A 69 4.14 -3.61 3.34
CA PHE A 69 4.21 -4.94 3.96
C PHE A 69 3.46 -5.99 3.16
N LEU A 70 2.23 -5.69 2.74
CA LEU A 70 1.43 -6.58 1.89
C LEU A 70 2.13 -6.87 0.56
N SER A 71 2.70 -5.86 -0.09
CA SER A 71 3.40 -6.04 -1.38
C SER A 71 4.57 -7.03 -1.28
N ARG A 72 5.29 -7.05 -0.14
CA ARG A 72 6.42 -7.96 0.09
C ARG A 72 5.99 -9.42 0.26
N GLN A 73 4.72 -9.68 0.58
CA GLN A 73 4.18 -11.03 0.67
C GLN A 73 3.59 -11.51 -0.68
N LEU A 74 3.39 -10.62 -1.64
CA LEU A 74 2.83 -10.92 -2.95
C LEU A 74 3.94 -10.98 -4.01
N ARG A 75 4.21 -12.17 -4.54
CA ARG A 75 5.28 -12.37 -5.54
C ARG A 75 5.04 -11.57 -6.82
N GLY A 76 6.08 -10.92 -7.32
CA GLY A 76 6.09 -10.16 -8.59
C GLY A 76 5.44 -8.78 -8.52
N VAL A 77 5.12 -8.30 -7.31
CA VAL A 77 4.58 -6.94 -7.08
C VAL A 77 5.23 -6.25 -5.87
N GLU A 78 6.41 -6.70 -5.45
CA GLU A 78 7.13 -6.24 -4.25
C GLU A 78 7.52 -4.76 -4.33
N GLU A 79 7.79 -4.27 -5.55
CA GLU A 79 8.11 -2.86 -5.81
C GLU A 79 6.91 -2.07 -6.35
N CYS A 80 5.72 -2.66 -6.35
CA CYS A 80 4.52 -1.99 -6.81
C CYS A 80 4.04 -0.95 -5.81
N ARG A 81 3.50 0.11 -6.39
CA ARG A 81 2.84 1.20 -5.70
C ARG A 81 1.53 0.80 -5.02
N ALA A 82 1.18 1.45 -3.91
CA ALA A 82 -0.03 1.17 -3.12
C ALA A 82 -1.31 1.20 -3.97
N SER A 83 -1.43 2.16 -4.90
CA SER A 83 -2.57 2.26 -5.82
C SER A 83 -2.72 1.02 -6.73
N THR A 84 -1.59 0.43 -7.13
CA THR A 84 -1.56 -0.77 -7.99
C THR A 84 -1.92 -2.01 -7.18
N ILE A 85 -1.39 -2.13 -5.96
CA ILE A 85 -1.76 -3.19 -5.03
C ILE A 85 -3.26 -3.15 -4.73
N PHE A 86 -3.79 -1.96 -4.42
CA PHE A 86 -5.22 -1.77 -4.17
C PHE A 86 -6.05 -2.26 -5.35
N ARG A 87 -5.78 -1.74 -6.56
CA ARG A 87 -6.57 -2.10 -7.76
C ARG A 87 -6.51 -3.60 -8.07
N LYS A 88 -5.36 -4.25 -7.88
CA LYS A 88 -5.17 -5.66 -8.24
C LYS A 88 -5.71 -6.63 -7.19
N PHE A 89 -5.55 -6.31 -5.90
CA PHE A 89 -5.72 -7.29 -4.82
C PHE A 89 -6.72 -6.89 -3.72
N ILE A 90 -7.15 -5.62 -3.64
CA ILE A 90 -8.05 -5.16 -2.57
C ILE A 90 -9.38 -4.68 -3.13
N ASN A 91 -9.36 -3.87 -4.19
CA ASN A 91 -10.53 -3.35 -4.88
C ASN A 91 -11.15 -4.41 -5.78
N MET A 92 -11.73 -5.42 -5.16
CA MET A 92 -12.40 -6.50 -5.84
C MET A 92 -13.58 -7.00 -5.02
N LYS A 93 -14.56 -7.57 -5.71
CA LYS A 93 -15.66 -8.27 -5.07
C LYS A 93 -15.16 -9.61 -4.55
N ALA A 94 -15.65 -10.00 -3.38
CA ALA A 94 -15.52 -11.33 -2.82
C ALA A 94 -16.84 -11.67 -2.12
N ASP A 95 -17.25 -12.93 -2.19
CA ASP A 95 -18.43 -13.39 -1.46
C ASP A 95 -18.02 -13.78 -0.04
N LEU A 96 -18.73 -13.24 0.95
CA LEU A 96 -18.47 -13.53 2.35
C LEU A 96 -19.50 -14.53 2.86
N ALA A 97 -19.04 -15.55 3.57
CA ALA A 97 -19.90 -16.45 4.32
C ALA A 97 -19.37 -16.58 5.76
N ILE A 98 -20.26 -16.73 6.72
CA ILE A 98 -19.89 -17.07 8.09
C ILE A 98 -20.18 -18.55 8.28
N ARG A 99 -19.17 -19.32 8.73
CA ARG A 99 -19.30 -20.75 9.03
C ARG A 99 -18.57 -21.06 10.31
N ASP A 100 -19.24 -21.71 11.26
CA ASP A 100 -18.67 -22.12 12.55
C ASP A 100 -17.99 -20.96 13.31
N GLY A 101 -18.51 -19.74 13.13
CA GLY A 101 -17.95 -18.51 13.69
C GLY A 101 -16.90 -17.84 12.81
N ASP A 102 -16.26 -18.53 11.89
CA ASP A 102 -15.21 -17.97 11.03
C ASP A 102 -15.76 -17.31 9.76
N ILE A 103 -14.97 -16.39 9.22
CA ILE A 103 -15.28 -15.62 8.01
C ILE A 103 -14.60 -16.29 6.84
N ILE A 104 -15.39 -16.82 5.91
CA ILE A 104 -14.92 -17.40 4.66
C ILE A 104 -15.00 -16.32 3.58
N VAL A 105 -13.85 -15.96 3.03
CA VAL A 105 -13.71 -15.03 1.91
C VAL A 105 -13.56 -15.84 0.62
N LYS A 106 -14.60 -15.84 -0.21
CA LYS A 106 -14.60 -16.54 -1.51
C LYS A 106 -14.21 -15.57 -2.61
N PHE A 107 -13.06 -15.84 -3.21
CA PHE A 107 -12.53 -15.05 -4.32
C PHE A 107 -13.13 -15.53 -5.65
N PRO A 108 -13.74 -14.63 -6.45
CA PRO A 108 -14.20 -14.97 -7.80
C PRO A 108 -13.00 -15.25 -8.70
N ARG A 109 -13.19 -16.03 -9.77
CA ARG A 109 -12.11 -16.40 -10.70
C ARG A 109 -11.47 -15.15 -11.33
N ARG A 110 -10.19 -14.93 -11.04
CA ARG A 110 -9.40 -13.79 -11.55
C ARG A 110 -7.96 -14.21 -11.84
N ALA A 111 -7.34 -13.50 -12.80
CA ALA A 111 -5.95 -13.73 -13.22
C ALA A 111 -4.92 -13.55 -12.09
N HIS A 112 -5.23 -12.74 -11.06
CA HIS A 112 -4.31 -12.45 -9.95
C HIS A 112 -4.52 -13.33 -8.71
N ASN A 113 -5.55 -14.19 -8.68
CA ASN A 113 -5.79 -15.11 -7.56
C ASN A 113 -4.62 -16.08 -7.29
N PRO A 114 -3.89 -16.60 -8.30
CA PRO A 114 -2.73 -17.44 -8.05
C PRO A 114 -1.67 -16.78 -7.15
N ILE A 115 -1.52 -15.45 -7.23
CA ILE A 115 -0.58 -14.69 -6.40
C ILE A 115 -1.05 -14.66 -4.94
N ILE A 116 -2.34 -14.38 -4.70
CA ILE A 116 -2.92 -14.36 -3.34
C ILE A 116 -2.84 -15.77 -2.73
N LYS A 117 -3.19 -16.80 -3.50
CA LYS A 117 -3.12 -18.20 -3.06
C LYS A 117 -1.69 -18.61 -2.72
N ALA A 118 -0.71 -18.19 -3.52
CA ALA A 118 0.70 -18.48 -3.26
C ALA A 118 1.25 -17.74 -2.02
N ALA A 119 0.72 -16.56 -1.71
CA ALA A 119 1.10 -15.76 -0.55
C ALA A 119 0.64 -16.38 0.79
N GLN A 120 -0.36 -17.27 0.76
CA GLN A 120 -0.80 -18.03 1.95
C GLN A 120 -1.14 -17.14 3.15
N LEU A 121 -1.77 -15.98 2.89
CA LEU A 121 -2.06 -14.96 3.90
C LEU A 121 -2.99 -15.46 5.03
N ASP A 122 -3.74 -16.53 4.78
CA ASP A 122 -4.68 -17.15 5.71
C ASP A 122 -4.17 -18.49 6.29
N LYS A 123 -2.90 -18.86 6.06
CA LYS A 123 -2.33 -20.13 6.54
C LYS A 123 -2.35 -20.26 8.05
N GLU A 124 -2.03 -19.17 8.75
CA GLU A 124 -2.10 -19.06 10.20
C GLU A 124 -3.06 -17.92 10.54
N PRO A 125 -4.38 -18.18 10.46
CA PRO A 125 -5.36 -17.12 10.54
C PRO A 125 -5.46 -16.62 11.98
N VAL A 126 -5.04 -15.36 12.15
CA VAL A 126 -5.01 -14.67 13.44
C VAL A 126 -6.44 -14.30 13.85
N PRO A 127 -6.88 -14.60 15.08
CA PRO A 127 -8.20 -14.22 15.57
C PRO A 127 -8.31 -12.69 15.65
N ILE A 128 -9.39 -12.15 15.09
CA ILE A 128 -9.63 -10.71 15.06
C ILE A 128 -10.41 -10.32 16.32
N SER A 129 -9.72 -9.72 17.30
CA SER A 129 -10.26 -9.46 18.65
C SER A 129 -11.51 -8.59 18.67
N TRP A 130 -11.52 -7.51 17.89
CA TRP A 130 -12.68 -6.61 17.75
C TRP A 130 -13.82 -7.20 16.93
N LEU A 131 -13.62 -8.37 16.32
CA LEU A 131 -14.61 -9.09 15.53
C LEU A 131 -14.99 -10.42 16.21
N GLY A 132 -15.00 -10.46 17.54
CA GLY A 132 -15.41 -11.64 18.30
C GLY A 132 -14.45 -12.83 18.19
N ASN A 133 -13.15 -12.56 18.03
CA ASN A 133 -12.09 -13.55 17.82
C ASN A 133 -12.28 -14.46 16.58
N ARG A 134 -13.08 -14.01 15.61
CA ARG A 134 -13.28 -14.74 14.36
C ARG A 134 -12.02 -14.76 13.52
N LYS A 135 -11.79 -15.86 12.81
CA LYS A 135 -10.69 -16.01 11.85
C LYS A 135 -11.17 -15.73 10.44
N MET A 136 -10.26 -15.32 9.57
CA MET A 136 -10.52 -15.15 8.14
C MET A 136 -9.83 -16.27 7.37
N LEU A 137 -10.60 -16.98 6.54
CA LEU A 137 -10.14 -18.09 5.71
C LEU A 137 -10.42 -17.79 4.24
N PHE A 138 -9.50 -18.15 3.36
CA PHE A 138 -9.55 -17.81 1.95
C PHE A 138 -9.95 -19.02 1.10
N GLN A 139 -10.96 -18.85 0.26
CA GLN A 139 -11.41 -19.86 -0.68
C GLN A 139 -11.33 -19.33 -2.10
N PHE A 140 -10.73 -20.10 -3.00
CA PHE A 140 -10.57 -19.74 -4.40
C PHE A 140 -11.43 -20.68 -5.26
N SER A 141 -12.21 -20.11 -6.19
CA SER A 141 -12.97 -20.86 -7.22
C SER A 141 -12.15 -21.16 -8.46
#